data_AF-A0A1I5RPP4-F1
#
_entry.id   AF-A0A1I5RPP4-F1
#
_cell.length_a   1.000
_cell.length_b   1.000
_cell.length_c   1.000
_cell.angle_alpha   90.00
_cell.angle_beta   90.00
_cell.angle_gamma   90.00
#
_symmetry.space_group_name_H-M   'P 1'
#
loop_
_entity.id
_entity.type
_entity.pdbx_description
1 polymer ?
#
loop_
_entity_poly.entity_id
_entity_poly.type
_entity_poly.pdbx_seq_one_letter_code
_entity_poly.pdbx_strand_id
1 'polypeptide(L)'
;MTVGAERGEIAEVGSPVVVPPDEAVDARRPLGWTTGVILVATLFLAIFNAGSATEWLDEQTPTATIERLRAPVEGWSRATAALHADAARTHLRRWWQALRAARFGDERPGEPGTM
;
A
#
# COMPACT_ATOMS: atom_id res chain seq x y z
N MET A 1 -33.40 29.17 -46.98
CA MET A 1 -32.00 29.63 -47.00
C MET A 1 -31.29 29.01 -45.81
N THR A 2 -30.48 28.00 -46.09
CA THR A 2 -29.68 27.25 -45.13
C THR A 2 -28.35 27.99 -44.96
N VAL A 3 -28.15 28.66 -43.83
CA VAL A 3 -26.80 29.01 -43.39
C VAL A 3 -26.33 27.84 -42.55
N GLY A 4 -25.38 27.09 -43.13
CA GLY A 4 -24.87 25.86 -42.59
C GLY A 4 -24.24 26.06 -41.22
N ALA A 5 -24.51 25.10 -40.34
CA ALA A 5 -23.60 24.69 -39.28
C ALA A 5 -22.33 24.15 -39.95
N GLU A 6 -21.49 25.05 -40.45
CA GLU A 6 -20.16 24.73 -40.95
C GLU A 6 -19.27 24.51 -39.73
N ARG A 7 -18.98 23.22 -39.48
CA ARG A 7 -17.84 22.72 -38.72
C ARG A 7 -17.94 22.89 -37.20
N GLY A 8 -17.94 21.76 -36.50
CA GLY A 8 -17.83 21.68 -35.05
C GLY A 8 -16.49 22.23 -34.56
N GLU A 9 -16.38 23.54 -34.52
CA GLU A 9 -15.38 24.25 -33.75
C GLU A 9 -15.88 24.23 -32.31
N ILE A 10 -15.33 23.33 -31.53
CA ILE A 10 -15.42 23.43 -30.08
C ILE A 10 -14.71 24.74 -29.78
N ALA A 11 -15.47 25.83 -29.60
CA ALA A 11 -14.91 27.06 -29.07
C ALA A 11 -14.14 26.64 -27.82
N GLU A 12 -12.83 26.83 -27.82
CA GLU A 12 -12.00 26.54 -26.67
C GLU A 12 -12.44 27.55 -25.60
N VAL A 13 -13.44 27.15 -24.81
CA VAL A 13 -13.83 27.87 -23.60
C VAL A 13 -12.62 27.73 -22.71
N GLY A 14 -11.72 28.71 -22.78
CA GLY A 14 -10.54 28.78 -21.94
C GLY A 14 -10.93 28.46 -20.51
N SER A 15 -10.11 27.64 -19.85
CA SER A 15 -10.39 27.19 -18.49
C SER A 15 -10.79 28.39 -17.61
N PRO A 16 -11.94 28.34 -16.90
CA PRO A 16 -12.32 29.41 -15.97
C PRO A 16 -11.30 29.54 -14.82
N VAL A 17 -10.43 28.53 -14.67
CA VAL A 17 -9.29 28.56 -13.76
C VAL A 17 -8.14 29.27 -14.47
N VAL A 18 -7.95 30.54 -14.15
CA VAL A 18 -6.74 31.30 -14.47
C VAL A 18 -5.61 30.74 -13.61
N VAL A 19 -4.82 29.84 -14.18
CA VAL A 19 -3.57 29.39 -13.55
C VAL A 19 -2.54 30.51 -13.79
N PRO A 20 -1.82 30.98 -12.76
CA PRO A 20 -0.70 31.89 -12.95
C PRO A 20 0.25 31.31 -14.00
N PRO A 21 0.86 32.14 -14.87
CA PRO A 21 1.87 31.64 -15.79
C PRO A 21 2.93 30.89 -15.00
N ASP A 22 3.24 29.65 -15.43
CA ASP A 22 4.21 28.79 -14.76
C ASP A 22 5.51 29.58 -14.52
N GLU A 23 5.77 29.98 -13.28
CA GLU A 23 7.14 30.28 -12.87
C GLU A 23 7.96 29.04 -13.18
N ALA A 24 9.17 29.21 -13.72
CA ALA A 24 10.03 28.08 -14.10
C ALA A 24 10.20 27.13 -12.91
N VAL A 25 9.43 26.04 -12.90
CA VAL A 25 9.39 25.09 -11.80
C VAL A 25 10.77 24.47 -11.72
N ASP A 26 11.48 24.69 -10.61
CA ASP A 26 12.74 24.00 -10.33
C ASP A 26 12.44 22.51 -10.23
N ALA A 27 12.64 21.75 -11.31
CA ALA A 27 12.32 20.33 -11.36
C ALA A 27 13.26 19.47 -10.48
N ARG A 28 14.42 20.00 -10.06
CA ARG A 28 15.42 19.20 -9.32
C ARG A 28 15.03 19.04 -7.85
N ARG A 29 14.49 20.09 -7.22
CA ARG A 29 14.05 20.05 -5.81
C ARG A 29 12.89 19.07 -5.56
N PRO A 30 11.81 19.03 -6.36
CA PRO A 30 10.72 18.08 -6.24
C PRO A 30 11.15 16.63 -6.46
N LEU A 31 12.06 16.38 -7.41
CA LEU A 31 12.59 15.03 -7.66
C LEU A 31 13.37 14.52 -6.45
N GLY A 32 14.29 15.33 -5.91
CA GLY A 32 15.04 14.96 -4.70
C GLY A 32 14.14 14.68 -3.50
N TRP A 33 13.12 15.53 -3.28
CA TRP A 33 12.15 15.32 -2.21
C TRP A 33 11.33 14.04 -2.41
N THR A 34 10.80 13.83 -3.62
CA THR A 34 10.00 12.65 -3.94
C THR A 34 10.80 11.37 -3.79
N THR A 35 12.03 11.33 -4.32
CA THR A 35 12.95 10.20 -4.12
C THR A 35 13.23 9.96 -2.65
N GLY A 36 13.48 11.02 -1.87
CA GLY A 36 13.68 10.92 -0.42
C GLY A 36 12.48 10.29 0.29
N VAL A 37 11.26 10.75 0.00
CA VAL A 37 10.02 10.20 0.56
C VAL A 37 9.86 8.73 0.18
N ILE A 38 10.06 8.37 -1.09
CA ILE A 38 9.96 6.98 -1.55
C ILE A 38 10.97 6.10 -0.83
N LEU A 39 12.22 6.54 -0.69
CA LEU A 39 13.26 5.77 0.00
C LEU A 39 12.91 5.54 1.47
N VAL A 40 12.48 6.59 2.17
CA VAL A 40 12.07 6.49 3.58
C VAL A 40 10.88 5.57 3.75
N ALA A 41 9.84 5.72 2.90
CA ALA A 41 8.67 4.87 2.95
C ALA A 41 9.00 3.39 2.63
N THR A 42 9.88 3.16 1.65
CA THR A 42 10.33 1.81 1.27
C THR A 42 11.10 1.17 2.41
N LEU A 43 12.02 1.89 3.05
CA LEU A 43 12.78 1.38 4.19
C LEU A 43 11.85 1.09 5.38
N PHE A 44 10.92 2.00 5.66
CA PHE A 44 9.90 1.80 6.68
C PHE A 44 9.09 0.51 6.42
N LEU A 45 8.57 0.33 5.21
CA LEU A 45 7.84 -0.88 4.83
C LEU A 45 8.72 -2.13 4.93
N ALA A 46 9.97 -2.08 4.44
CA ALA A 46 10.87 -3.21 4.52
C ALA A 46 11.10 -3.68 5.97
N ILE A 47 11.17 -2.75 6.93
CA ILE A 47 11.40 -3.06 8.35
C ILE A 47 10.11 -3.52 9.05
N PHE A 48 9.02 -2.78 8.90
CA PHE A 48 7.79 -2.97 9.68
C PHE A 48 6.75 -3.88 8.99
N ASN A 49 6.98 -4.26 7.74
CA ASN A 49 6.08 -5.08 6.92
C ASN A 49 6.71 -6.42 6.48
N ALA A 50 7.88 -6.80 7.03
CA ALA A 50 8.60 -8.00 6.60
C ALA A 50 7.77 -9.29 6.72
N GLY A 51 6.99 -9.45 7.80
CA GLY A 51 6.09 -10.60 7.97
C GLY A 51 4.96 -10.68 6.92
N SER A 52 4.51 -9.55 6.38
CA SER A 52 3.52 -9.56 5.31
C SER A 52 4.13 -9.97 3.96
N ALA A 53 5.44 -9.80 3.75
CA ALA A 53 6.12 -10.34 2.58
C ALA A 53 6.20 -11.88 2.62
N THR A 54 6.39 -12.49 3.80
CA THR A 54 6.31 -13.95 3.97
C THR A 54 4.89 -14.47 3.76
N GLU A 55 3.88 -13.83 4.38
CA GLU A 55 2.46 -14.19 4.19
C GLU A 55 2.08 -14.15 2.70
N TRP A 56 2.49 -13.10 1.98
CA TRP A 56 2.23 -12.96 0.55
C TRP A 56 2.89 -14.06 -0.29
N LEU A 57 4.14 -14.45 0.01
CA LEU A 57 4.84 -15.52 -0.70
C LEU A 57 4.14 -16.88 -0.52
N ASP A 58 3.56 -17.12 0.65
CA ASP A 58 2.82 -18.36 0.93
C ASP A 58 1.52 -18.47 0.14
N GLU A 59 0.93 -17.33 -0.25
CA GLU A 59 -0.28 -17.28 -1.09
C GLU A 59 0.03 -17.46 -2.59
N GLN A 60 1.30 -17.32 -3.02
CA GLN A 60 1.66 -17.44 -4.43
C GLN A 60 1.72 -18.90 -4.88
N THR A 61 1.33 -19.16 -6.13
CA THR A 61 1.60 -20.46 -6.77
C THR A 61 3.11 -20.75 -6.75
N PRO A 62 3.53 -21.93 -6.26
CA PRO A 62 4.94 -22.28 -6.24
C PRO A 62 5.53 -22.28 -7.66
N THR A 63 6.45 -21.35 -7.89
CA THR A 63 7.26 -21.29 -9.11
C THR A 63 8.74 -21.23 -8.74
N ALA A 64 9.64 -21.58 -9.67
CA ALA A 64 11.07 -21.54 -9.42
C ALA A 64 11.57 -20.16 -8.94
N THR A 65 10.91 -19.06 -9.34
CA THR A 65 11.24 -17.71 -8.87
C THR A 65 10.78 -17.47 -7.44
N ILE A 66 9.53 -17.82 -7.11
CA ILE A 66 8.99 -17.69 -5.76
C ILE A 66 9.81 -18.52 -4.76
N GLU A 67 10.18 -19.74 -5.12
CA GLU A 67 10.94 -20.62 -4.23
C GLU A 67 12.35 -20.11 -3.96
N ARG A 68 12.98 -19.43 -4.94
CA ARG A 68 14.27 -18.75 -4.73
C ARG A 68 14.17 -17.55 -3.79
N LEU A 69 13.00 -16.91 -3.72
CA LEU A 69 12.76 -15.75 -2.86
C LEU A 69 12.35 -16.15 -1.43
N ARG A 70 11.89 -17.38 -1.22
CA ARG A 70 11.42 -17.88 0.07
C ARG A 70 12.46 -17.73 1.18
N ALA A 71 13.62 -18.36 1.01
CA ALA A 71 14.70 -18.32 2.00
C ALA A 71 15.19 -16.90 2.36
N PRO A 72 15.48 -15.98 1.39
CA PRO A 72 15.89 -14.63 1.75
C PRO A 72 14.79 -13.81 2.43
N VAL A 73 13.53 -13.95 2.02
CA VAL A 73 12.41 -13.22 2.65
C VAL A 73 12.12 -13.72 4.06
N GLU A 74 12.16 -15.03 4.28
CA GLU A 74 12.08 -15.62 5.64
C GLU A 74 13.26 -15.21 6.52
N GLY A 75 14.47 -15.15 5.95
CA GLY A 75 15.66 -14.65 6.64
C GLY A 75 15.51 -13.20 7.05
N TRP A 76 15.00 -12.35 6.15
CA TRP A 76 14.74 -10.94 6.42
C TRP A 76 13.67 -10.76 7.51
N SER A 77 12.55 -11.48 7.43
CA SER A 77 11.48 -11.46 8.43
C SER A 77 12.00 -11.84 9.83
N ARG A 78 12.86 -12.86 9.94
CA ARG A 78 13.51 -13.21 11.21
C ARG A 78 14.45 -12.12 11.72
N ALA A 79 15.20 -11.45 10.84
CA ALA A 79 16.10 -10.38 11.21
C ALA A 79 15.34 -9.16 11.76
N THR A 80 14.25 -8.74 11.11
CA THR A 80 13.41 -7.63 11.58
C THR A 80 12.66 -7.99 12.86
N ALA A 81 12.24 -9.25 13.02
CA ALA A 81 11.63 -9.73 14.26
C ALA A 81 12.62 -9.67 15.44
N ALA A 82 13.91 -9.98 15.23
CA ALA A 82 14.94 -9.86 16.26
C ALA A 82 15.14 -8.40 16.72
N LEU A 83 14.93 -7.43 15.82
CA LEU A 83 14.94 -6.00 16.14
C LEU A 83 13.68 -5.51 16.85
N HIS A 84 12.72 -6.41 17.15
CA HIS A 84 11.41 -6.08 17.70
C HIS A 84 10.62 -5.10 16.82
N ALA A 85 10.93 -5.02 15.52
CA ALA A 85 10.22 -4.16 14.58
C ALA A 85 8.73 -4.55 14.49
N ASP A 86 8.42 -5.82 14.73
CA ASP A 86 7.04 -6.33 14.75
C ASP A 86 6.31 -6.13 16.10
N ALA A 87 6.95 -5.52 17.11
CA ALA A 87 6.36 -5.40 18.44
C ALA A 87 5.07 -4.57 18.42
N ALA A 88 5.05 -3.45 17.70
CA ALA A 88 3.87 -2.60 17.57
C ALA A 88 2.71 -3.34 16.88
N ARG A 89 2.98 -4.03 15.78
CA ARG A 89 1.99 -4.85 15.05
C ARG A 89 1.46 -5.98 15.93
N THR A 90 2.35 -6.67 16.64
CA THR A 90 1.98 -7.76 17.56
C THR A 90 1.11 -7.25 18.70
N HIS A 91 1.43 -6.09 19.26
CA HIS A 91 0.64 -5.47 20.32
C HIS A 91 -0.76 -5.11 19.83
N LEU A 92 -0.86 -4.44 18.68
CA LEU A 92 -2.15 -4.09 18.07
C LEU A 92 -2.98 -5.35 17.75
N ARG A 93 -2.35 -6.40 17.21
CA ARG A 93 -3.02 -7.68 16.93
C ARG A 93 -3.55 -8.34 18.20
N ARG A 94 -2.75 -8.39 19.27
CA ARG A 94 -3.18 -8.93 20.57
C ARG A 94 -4.35 -8.14 21.15
N TRP A 95 -4.27 -6.82 21.11
CA TRP A 95 -5.34 -5.95 21.57
C TRP A 95 -6.64 -6.17 20.78
N TRP A 96 -6.54 -6.25 19.45
CA TRP A 96 -7.67 -6.57 18.59
C TRP A 96 -8.29 -7.94 18.90
N GLN A 97 -7.48 -8.99 19.08
CA GLN A 97 -7.99 -10.33 19.42
C GLN A 97 -8.67 -10.35 20.80
N ALA A 98 -8.14 -9.61 21.77
CA ALA A 98 -8.78 -9.46 23.09
C ALA A 98 -10.15 -8.78 22.99
N LEU A 99 -10.26 -7.70 22.19
CA LEU A 99 -11.54 -7.05 21.92
C LEU A 99 -12.52 -7.98 21.18
N ARG A 100 -12.01 -8.75 20.21
CA ARG A 100 -12.82 -9.72 19.46
C ARG A 100 -13.38 -10.81 20.38
N ALA A 101 -12.55 -11.39 21.23
CA ALA A 101 -12.96 -12.39 22.21
C ALA A 101 -13.98 -11.81 23.22
N ALA A 102 -13.81 -10.54 23.64
CA ALA A 102 -14.79 -9.87 24.50
C ALA A 102 -16.14 -9.62 23.80
N ARG A 103 -16.14 -9.40 22.48
CA ARG A 103 -17.34 -9.08 21.68
C ARG A 103 -18.14 -10.30 21.24
N PHE A 104 -17.46 -11.39 20.90
CA PHE A 104 -18.01 -12.59 20.23
C PHE A 104 -17.73 -13.90 20.99
N GLY A 105 -17.10 -13.84 22.17
CA GLY A 105 -16.73 -15.06 22.90
C GLY A 105 -15.86 -16.02 22.07
N ASP A 106 -16.17 -17.31 22.12
CA ASP A 106 -15.49 -18.38 21.38
C ASP A 106 -16.19 -18.74 20.05
N GLU A 107 -17.05 -17.88 19.51
CA GLU A 107 -17.79 -18.15 18.27
C GLU A 107 -16.83 -18.45 17.10
N ARG A 108 -16.73 -19.73 16.74
CA ARG A 108 -15.91 -20.22 15.64
C ARG A 108 -16.65 -19.97 14.32
N PRO A 109 -16.00 -19.37 13.31
CA PRO A 109 -16.59 -19.26 11.98
C PRO A 109 -16.83 -20.67 11.42
N GLY A 110 -18.09 -21.10 11.32
CA GLY A 110 -18.48 -22.38 10.70
C GLY A 110 -19.03 -23.46 11.62
N GLU A 111 -19.13 -23.26 12.94
CA GLU A 111 -19.94 -24.15 13.79
C GLU A 111 -21.42 -23.72 13.71
N PRO A 112 -22.34 -24.57 13.23
CA PRO A 112 -23.77 -24.29 13.36
C PRO A 112 -24.09 -24.28 14.85
N GLY A 113 -24.54 -23.14 15.37
CA GLY A 113 -24.92 -22.99 16.77
C GLY A 113 -25.87 -24.12 17.18
N THR A 114 -25.43 -24.95 18.11
CA THR A 114 -26.29 -25.93 18.77
C THR A 114 -27.33 -25.18 19.60
N MET A 115 -28.56 -25.14 19.09
CA MET A 115 -29.75 -24.98 19.94
C MET A 115 -29.92 -26.21 20.85
#